data_AF-A0A819IC72-F1
#
_entry.id   AF-A0A819IC72-F1
#
_cell.length_a   1.000
_cell.length_b   1.000
_cell.length_c   1.000
_cell.angle_alpha   90.00
_cell.angle_beta   90.00
_cell.angle_gamma   90.00
#
_symmetry.space_group_name_H-M   'P 1'
#
loop_
_entity.id
_entity.type
_entity.pdbx_description
1 polymer ?
#
loop_
_entity_poly.entity_id
_entity_poly.type
_entity_poly.pdbx_seq_one_letter_code
_entity_poly.pdbx_strand_id
1 'polypeptide(L)'
;MLQKVKVTDPGDTRILEGDVIHKNVFGDENEGLKGMVVVTENGDSKEVYLGQLMGKKELKEINAALKKKEKAVVKTREAMPATAEPVLLGITQTSLTTDSFISAASFQETTKVLTDASIKGKVDHLLGLKENVIIGQLIPAGTGLRKYKDLVVQNKHTFSEKPVAAAEVEAEVEEKVKA
;
A
#
# COMPACT_ATOMS: atom_id res chain seq x y z
N MET A 1 10.46 -19.44 2.40
CA MET A 1 9.70 -20.68 2.67
C MET A 1 8.62 -20.56 3.76
N LEU A 2 8.42 -19.41 4.41
CA LEU A 2 7.19 -19.10 5.16
C LEU A 2 6.74 -17.68 4.78
N GLN A 3 6.04 -17.59 3.65
CA GLN A 3 5.64 -16.32 3.04
C GLN A 3 4.30 -15.80 3.57
N LYS A 4 3.52 -16.64 4.25
CA LYS A 4 2.23 -16.28 4.84
C LYS A 4 2.31 -16.30 6.37
N VAL A 5 1.64 -15.35 6.99
CA VAL A 5 1.51 -15.22 8.44
C VAL A 5 0.03 -15.10 8.80
N LYS A 6 -0.37 -15.65 9.93
CA LYS A 6 -1.72 -15.49 10.50
C LYS A 6 -1.65 -14.51 11.65
N VAL A 7 -2.45 -13.45 11.59
CA VAL A 7 -2.47 -12.43 12.65
C VAL A 7 -3.15 -12.98 13.90
N THR A 8 -2.48 -12.85 15.04
CA THR A 8 -2.97 -13.27 16.36
C THR A 8 -3.52 -12.09 17.16
N ASP A 9 -2.87 -10.94 17.08
CA ASP A 9 -3.36 -9.69 17.68
C ASP A 9 -3.15 -8.55 16.69
N PRO A 10 -4.22 -7.87 16.26
CA PRO A 10 -4.14 -6.80 15.27
C PRO A 10 -3.51 -5.50 15.82
N GLY A 11 -3.44 -5.33 17.14
CA GLY A 11 -2.93 -4.09 17.75
C GLY A 11 -3.70 -2.86 17.25
N ASP A 12 -2.98 -1.83 16.82
CA ASP A 12 -3.54 -0.62 16.20
C ASP A 12 -3.44 -0.63 14.65
N THR A 13 -3.17 -1.79 14.02
CA THR A 13 -3.12 -1.91 12.55
C THR A 13 -4.52 -1.99 11.93
N ARG A 14 -4.60 -1.89 10.60
CA ARG A 14 -5.84 -2.12 9.83
C ARG A 14 -6.16 -3.59 9.63
N ILE A 15 -5.27 -4.50 10.01
CA ILE A 15 -5.42 -5.93 9.76
C ILE A 15 -6.34 -6.53 10.82
N LEU A 16 -7.12 -7.54 10.47
CA LEU A 16 -8.03 -8.20 11.41
C LEU A 16 -7.40 -9.45 12.02
N GLU A 17 -7.88 -9.82 13.21
CA GLU A 17 -7.48 -11.05 13.85
C GLU A 17 -7.86 -12.27 13.00
N GLY A 18 -6.93 -13.22 12.86
CA GLY A 18 -7.13 -14.44 12.10
C GLY A 18 -6.87 -14.31 10.60
N ASP A 19 -6.62 -13.12 10.07
CA ASP A 19 -6.30 -12.92 8.65
C ASP A 19 -4.97 -13.60 8.29
N VAL A 20 -4.96 -14.25 7.12
CA VAL A 20 -3.77 -14.90 6.56
C VAL A 20 -3.22 -14.05 5.41
N ILE A 21 -2.19 -13.27 5.70
CA ILE A 21 -1.61 -12.30 4.75
C ILE A 21 -0.16 -12.63 4.44
N HIS A 22 0.36 -12.00 3.38
CA HIS A 22 1.76 -12.14 3.02
C HIS A 22 2.66 -11.42 4.03
N LYS A 23 3.81 -12.02 4.35
CA LYS A 23 4.77 -11.51 5.33
C LYS A 23 5.26 -10.10 4.99
N ASN A 24 5.42 -9.79 3.71
CA ASN A 24 5.85 -8.46 3.28
C ASN A 24 4.78 -7.41 3.62
N VAL A 25 3.52 -7.66 3.25
CA VAL A 25 2.40 -6.74 3.54
C VAL A 25 2.25 -6.52 5.05
N PHE A 26 2.34 -7.59 5.83
CA PHE A 26 2.35 -7.50 7.30
C PHE A 26 3.53 -6.66 7.83
N GLY A 27 4.72 -6.85 7.26
CA GLY A 27 5.90 -6.09 7.60
C GLY A 27 5.77 -4.60 7.29
N ASP A 28 5.25 -4.28 6.10
CA ASP A 28 5.05 -2.91 5.63
C ASP A 28 4.03 -2.17 6.51
N GLU A 29 2.92 -2.82 6.88
CA GLU A 29 1.90 -2.23 7.76
C GLU A 29 2.45 -1.94 9.17
N ASN A 30 3.20 -2.89 9.73
CA ASN A 30 3.85 -2.71 11.04
C ASN A 30 4.95 -1.65 11.01
N GLU A 31 5.67 -1.52 9.91
CA GLU A 31 6.64 -0.47 9.71
C GLU A 31 5.98 0.91 9.63
N GLY A 32 4.82 1.01 8.97
CA GLY A 32 4.01 2.23 8.94
C GLY A 32 3.58 2.74 10.32
N LEU A 33 3.35 1.84 11.27
CA LEU A 33 3.02 2.20 12.65
C LEU A 33 4.22 2.68 13.47
N LYS A 34 5.47 2.40 13.05
CA LYS A 34 6.65 2.86 13.78
C LYS A 34 6.67 4.38 13.83
N GLY A 35 6.55 4.94 15.03
CA GLY A 35 6.56 6.39 15.23
C GLY A 35 5.18 7.06 15.17
N MET A 36 4.11 6.27 15.05
CA MET A 36 2.75 6.73 15.34
C MET A 36 2.43 6.65 16.83
N VAL A 37 1.52 7.52 17.26
CA VAL A 37 0.98 7.56 18.63
C VAL A 37 -0.54 7.63 18.54
N VAL A 38 -1.21 6.99 19.50
CA VAL A 38 -2.67 6.95 19.60
C VAL A 38 -3.11 7.90 20.70
N VAL A 39 -4.12 8.71 20.41
CA VAL A 39 -4.66 9.69 21.35
C VAL A 39 -5.58 9.02 22.36
N THR A 40 -5.20 9.06 23.64
CA THR A 40 -6.00 8.49 24.73
C THR A 40 -6.90 9.53 25.39
N GLU A 41 -6.42 10.78 25.50
CA GLU A 41 -7.21 11.89 26.05
C GLU A 41 -7.01 13.15 25.19
N ASN A 42 -8.13 13.76 24.81
CA ASN A 42 -8.15 14.84 23.82
C ASN A 42 -7.74 16.22 24.39
N GLY A 43 -7.75 16.39 25.72
CA GLY A 43 -7.58 17.71 26.35
C GLY A 43 -8.62 18.71 25.83
N ASP A 44 -8.17 19.95 25.55
CA ASP A 44 -8.99 21.05 24.99
C ASP A 44 -8.82 21.23 23.47
N SER A 45 -8.21 20.26 22.79
CA SER A 45 -8.02 20.30 21.34
C SER A 45 -9.32 20.01 20.61
N LYS A 46 -9.72 20.89 19.68
CA LYS A 46 -10.85 20.63 18.76
C LYS A 46 -10.44 19.88 17.49
N GLU A 47 -9.14 19.77 17.25
CA GLU A 47 -8.56 19.24 16.00
C GLU A 47 -8.31 17.73 16.04
N VAL A 48 -8.33 17.13 17.24
CA VAL A 48 -7.98 15.73 17.45
C VAL A 48 -9.21 14.99 17.97
N TYR A 49 -9.32 13.70 17.64
CA TYR A 49 -10.34 12.81 18.18
C TYR A 49 -9.71 11.71 19.05
N LEU A 50 -10.47 11.19 20.01
CA LEU A 50 -10.08 10.06 20.82
C LEU A 50 -9.85 8.83 19.93
N GLY A 51 -8.72 8.15 20.10
CA GLY A 51 -8.33 6.98 19.30
C GLY A 51 -7.67 7.30 17.95
N GLN A 52 -7.44 8.58 17.61
CA GLN A 52 -6.78 8.96 16.37
C GLN A 52 -5.29 8.55 16.40
N LEU A 53 -4.84 7.89 15.33
CA LEU A 53 -3.43 7.65 15.01
C LEU A 53 -2.82 8.90 14.39
N MET A 54 -1.72 9.37 14.96
CA MET A 54 -1.03 10.58 14.49
C MET A 54 0.48 10.45 14.65
N GLY A 55 1.24 11.15 13.82
CA GLY A 55 2.70 11.09 13.85
C GLY A 55 3.28 11.81 15.07
N LYS A 56 4.43 11.32 15.59
CA LYS A 56 5.17 12.02 16.67
C LYS A 56 5.52 13.48 16.33
N LYS A 57 5.65 13.85 15.06
CA LYS A 57 5.92 15.23 14.61
C LYS A 57 4.68 16.12 14.75
N GLU A 58 3.55 15.67 14.22
CA GLU A 58 2.26 16.38 14.28
C GLU A 58 1.82 16.60 15.73
N LEU A 59 2.01 15.58 16.59
CA LEU A 59 1.76 15.69 18.03
C LEU A 59 2.54 16.84 18.67
N LYS A 60 3.82 16.99 18.32
CA LYS A 60 4.68 18.04 18.89
C LYS A 60 4.20 19.43 18.48
N GLU A 61 3.78 19.59 17.23
CA GLU A 61 3.26 20.87 16.71
C GLU A 61 1.95 21.26 17.41
N ILE A 62 1.02 20.31 17.56
CA ILE A 62 -0.25 20.51 18.28
C ILE A 62 0.01 20.84 19.76
N ASN A 63 0.87 20.07 20.43
CA ASN A 63 1.20 20.31 21.83
C ASN A 63 1.93 21.65 22.04
N ALA A 64 2.74 22.11 21.07
CA ALA A 64 3.34 23.44 21.12
C ALA A 64 2.29 24.55 20.96
N ALA A 65 1.31 24.38 20.06
CA ALA A 65 0.21 25.32 19.88
C ALA A 65 -0.72 25.40 21.11
N LEU A 66 -0.96 24.29 21.79
CA LEU A 66 -1.77 24.24 23.02
C LEU A 66 -1.06 24.89 24.20
N LYS A 67 0.25 24.66 24.35
CA LYS A 67 1.07 25.33 25.38
C LYS A 67 1.09 26.84 25.22
N LYS A 68 1.17 27.36 23.98
CA LYS A 68 1.05 28.81 23.71
C LYS A 68 -0.30 29.41 24.10
N LYS A 69 -1.35 28.58 24.16
CA LYS A 69 -2.71 28.96 24.53
C LYS A 69 -3.05 28.61 25.99
N GLU A 70 -2.08 28.15 26.77
CA GLU A 70 -2.24 27.69 28.18
C GLU A 70 -3.34 26.63 28.39
N LYS A 71 -3.56 25.77 27.38
CA LYS A 71 -4.59 24.71 27.41
C LYS A 71 -4.04 23.36 27.85
N ALA A 72 -4.94 22.46 28.25
CA ALA A 72 -4.57 21.08 28.60
C ALA A 72 -3.95 20.36 27.39
N VAL A 73 -2.80 19.70 27.64
CA VAL A 73 -2.02 18.97 26.63
C VAL A 73 -2.68 17.62 26.34
N VAL A 74 -2.59 17.18 25.08
CA VAL A 74 -3.10 15.87 24.64
C VAL A 74 -2.26 14.76 25.25
N LYS A 75 -2.89 13.75 25.88
CA LYS A 75 -2.20 12.54 26.33
C LYS A 75 -2.30 11.45 25.25
N THR A 76 -1.19 10.76 25.04
CA THR A 76 -1.09 9.73 24.00
C THR A 76 -0.36 8.51 24.50
N ARG A 77 -0.71 7.35 23.93
CA ARG A 77 0.05 6.10 24.04
C ARG A 77 0.84 5.84 22.75
N GLU A 78 1.88 5.02 22.83
CA GLU A 78 2.55 4.53 21.63
C GLU A 78 1.65 3.54 20.88
N ALA A 79 1.69 3.57 19.55
CA ALA A 79 0.93 2.62 18.74
C ALA A 79 1.50 1.21 18.88
N MET A 80 0.63 0.22 19.06
CA MET A 80 1.01 -1.18 19.20
C MET A 80 1.04 -1.86 17.82
N PRO A 81 2.18 -2.44 17.39
CA PRO A 81 2.25 -3.19 16.13
C PRO A 81 1.47 -4.50 16.24
N ALA A 82 1.00 -5.01 15.10
CA ALA A 82 0.33 -6.31 15.07
C ALA A 82 1.31 -7.45 15.34
N THR A 83 0.82 -8.52 15.98
CA THR A 83 1.54 -9.78 16.15
C THR A 83 0.94 -10.87 15.28
N ALA A 84 1.80 -11.73 14.74
CA ALA A 84 1.38 -12.81 13.85
C ALA A 84 2.29 -14.01 13.99
N GLU A 85 1.73 -15.18 13.72
CA GLU A 85 2.43 -16.46 13.71
C GLU A 85 2.65 -16.91 12.25
N PRO A 86 3.82 -17.46 11.91
CA PRO A 86 4.06 -18.00 10.59
C PRO A 86 3.22 -19.26 10.38
N VAL A 87 2.55 -19.35 9.23
CA VAL A 87 1.74 -20.53 8.87
C VAL A 87 2.34 -21.23 7.66
N LEU A 88 2.46 -22.55 7.76
CA LEU A 88 2.85 -23.39 6.63
C LEU A 88 1.61 -23.83 5.87
N LEU A 89 1.49 -23.37 4.62
CA LEU A 89 0.41 -23.74 3.72
C LEU A 89 0.95 -24.64 2.60
N GLY A 90 0.12 -25.57 2.12
CA GLY A 90 0.43 -26.35 0.92
C GLY A 90 0.45 -25.49 -0.35
N ILE A 91 1.00 -26.02 -1.45
CA ILE A 91 1.08 -25.30 -2.73
C ILE A 91 -0.30 -24.91 -3.28
N THR A 92 -1.30 -25.79 -3.14
CA THR A 92 -2.67 -25.57 -3.59
C THR A 92 -3.32 -24.43 -2.80
N GLN A 93 -3.20 -24.47 -1.47
CA GLN A 93 -3.80 -23.46 -0.59
C GLN A 93 -3.11 -22.10 -0.71
N THR A 94 -1.78 -22.09 -0.90
CA THR A 94 -1.02 -20.86 -1.17
C THR A 94 -1.42 -20.24 -2.51
N SER A 95 -1.67 -21.06 -3.54
CA SER A 95 -2.08 -20.60 -4.88
C SER A 95 -3.51 -20.04 -4.92
N LEU A 96 -4.40 -20.52 -4.06
CA LEU A 96 -5.76 -19.98 -3.91
C LEU A 96 -5.82 -18.70 -3.09
N THR A 97 -4.82 -18.47 -2.22
CA THR A 97 -4.73 -17.29 -1.33
C THR A 97 -3.80 -16.20 -1.87
N THR A 98 -3.60 -16.14 -3.19
CA THR A 98 -2.89 -15.04 -3.83
C THR A 98 -3.71 -13.75 -3.74
N ASP A 99 -3.05 -12.60 -3.79
CA ASP A 99 -3.73 -11.31 -3.64
C ASP A 99 -4.61 -10.99 -4.86
N SER A 100 -4.13 -11.36 -6.06
CA SER A 100 -4.94 -11.32 -7.27
C SER A 100 -5.98 -12.43 -7.28
N PHE A 101 -7.25 -12.03 -7.40
CA PHE A 101 -8.36 -12.97 -7.56
C PHE A 101 -8.44 -13.52 -8.99
N ILE A 102 -7.96 -12.80 -10.00
CA ILE A 102 -7.92 -13.28 -11.40
C ILE A 102 -6.93 -14.45 -11.50
N SER A 103 -5.74 -14.28 -10.92
CA SER A 103 -4.74 -15.34 -10.82
C SER A 103 -5.24 -16.54 -10.01
N ALA A 104 -5.87 -16.31 -8.84
CA ALA A 104 -6.42 -17.38 -8.01
C ALA A 104 -7.56 -18.14 -8.71
N ALA A 105 -8.50 -17.44 -9.35
CA ALA A 105 -9.63 -18.05 -10.04
C ALA A 105 -9.18 -18.91 -11.23
N SER A 106 -8.10 -18.53 -11.91
CA SER A 106 -7.55 -19.33 -13.03
C SER A 106 -6.96 -20.68 -12.61
N PHE A 107 -6.65 -20.87 -11.32
CA PHE A 107 -6.04 -22.10 -10.83
C PHE A 107 -7.09 -23.20 -10.59
N GLN A 108 -7.92 -23.04 -9.57
CA GLN A 108 -8.99 -23.97 -9.15
C GLN A 108 -10.08 -23.21 -8.38
N GLU A 109 -11.20 -23.87 -8.05
CA GLU A 109 -12.28 -23.31 -7.21
C GLU A 109 -12.83 -21.94 -7.69
N THR A 110 -12.96 -21.77 -9.02
CA THR A 110 -13.36 -20.51 -9.69
C THR A 110 -14.57 -19.81 -9.05
N THR A 111 -15.64 -20.55 -8.80
CA THR A 111 -16.91 -20.01 -8.26
C THR A 111 -16.72 -19.42 -6.87
N LYS A 112 -15.98 -20.10 -6.00
CA LYS A 112 -15.71 -19.66 -4.63
C LYS A 112 -14.82 -18.41 -4.62
N VAL A 113 -13.75 -18.42 -5.41
CA VAL A 113 -12.82 -17.28 -5.49
C VAL A 113 -13.53 -16.01 -6.01
N LEU A 114 -14.34 -16.12 -7.05
CA LEU A 114 -15.07 -14.98 -7.61
C LEU A 114 -16.14 -14.46 -6.64
N THR A 115 -16.87 -15.36 -5.96
CA THR A 115 -17.88 -14.97 -4.97
C THR A 115 -17.24 -14.19 -3.81
N ASP A 116 -16.15 -14.70 -3.25
CA ASP A 116 -15.42 -14.03 -2.16
C ASP A 116 -14.87 -12.67 -2.59
N ALA A 117 -14.35 -12.57 -3.83
CA ALA A 117 -13.86 -11.31 -4.39
C ALA A 117 -14.99 -10.28 -4.57
N SER A 118 -16.17 -10.71 -5.05
CA SER A 118 -17.35 -9.85 -5.20
C SER A 118 -17.89 -9.36 -3.85
N ILE A 119 -17.96 -10.23 -2.84
CA ILE A 119 -18.43 -9.85 -1.49
C ILE A 119 -17.49 -8.82 -0.86
N LYS A 120 -16.17 -9.01 -1.01
CA LYS A 120 -15.15 -8.12 -0.44
C LYS A 120 -14.90 -6.87 -1.28
N GLY A 121 -15.49 -6.76 -2.47
CA GLY A 121 -15.21 -5.67 -3.42
C GLY A 121 -13.73 -5.58 -3.82
N LYS A 122 -13.05 -6.73 -3.96
CA LYS A 122 -11.61 -6.76 -4.28
C LYS A 122 -11.34 -6.17 -5.65
N VAL A 123 -10.29 -5.35 -5.75
CA VAL A 123 -9.77 -4.81 -7.00
C VAL A 123 -8.44 -5.49 -7.33
N ASP A 124 -8.28 -5.90 -8.58
CA ASP A 124 -7.02 -6.48 -9.07
C ASP A 124 -6.18 -5.40 -9.75
N HIS A 125 -4.93 -5.27 -9.33
CA HIS A 125 -3.99 -4.25 -9.83
C HIS A 125 -3.09 -4.76 -10.97
N LEU A 126 -3.25 -6.01 -11.43
CA LEU A 126 -2.53 -6.57 -12.58
C LEU A 126 -1.00 -6.47 -12.43
N LEU A 127 -0.49 -6.70 -11.23
CA LEU A 127 0.94 -6.65 -10.93
C LEU A 127 1.62 -7.99 -11.20
N GLY A 128 0.84 -9.07 -11.33
CA GLY A 128 1.31 -10.43 -11.53
C GLY A 128 1.49 -10.81 -13.00
N LEU A 129 2.22 -11.91 -13.22
CA LEU A 129 2.43 -12.47 -14.55
C LEU A 129 1.13 -13.06 -15.13
N LYS A 130 0.41 -13.87 -14.34
CA LYS A 130 -0.78 -14.61 -14.80
C LYS A 130 -1.93 -13.69 -15.15
N GLU A 131 -2.21 -12.68 -14.33
CA GLU A 131 -3.23 -11.65 -14.60
C GLU A 131 -3.03 -11.03 -15.99
N ASN A 132 -1.82 -10.54 -16.27
CA ASN A 132 -1.51 -9.87 -17.53
C ASN A 132 -1.63 -10.81 -18.73
N VAL A 133 -1.20 -12.07 -18.58
CA VAL A 133 -1.35 -13.09 -19.65
C VAL A 133 -2.83 -13.36 -19.96
N ILE A 134 -3.68 -13.48 -18.95
CA ILE A 134 -5.12 -13.75 -19.13
C ILE A 134 -5.81 -12.60 -19.85
N ILE A 135 -5.43 -11.36 -19.52
CA ILE A 135 -6.00 -10.15 -20.13
C ILE A 135 -5.41 -9.88 -21.52
N GLY A 136 -4.20 -10.37 -21.81
CA GLY A 136 -3.49 -10.10 -23.06
C GLY A 136 -2.61 -8.85 -23.01
N GLN A 137 -2.26 -8.36 -21.81
CA GLN A 137 -1.31 -7.26 -21.62
C GLN A 137 0.14 -7.79 -21.56
N LEU A 138 1.11 -6.94 -21.90
CA LEU A 138 2.53 -7.23 -21.71
C LEU A 138 2.82 -7.64 -20.25
N ILE A 139 3.47 -8.79 -20.07
CA ILE A 139 3.85 -9.29 -18.75
C ILE A 139 4.84 -8.33 -18.05
N PRO A 140 4.79 -8.17 -16.72
CA PRO A 140 5.68 -7.30 -15.95
C PRO A 140 7.09 -7.90 -15.78
N ALA A 141 7.65 -8.47 -16.85
CA ALA A 141 8.99 -9.04 -16.91
C ALA A 141 9.63 -8.75 -18.27
N GLY A 142 10.97 -8.72 -18.31
CA GLY A 142 11.71 -8.42 -19.53
C GLY A 142 11.34 -7.05 -20.10
N THR A 143 10.99 -7.01 -21.39
CA THR A 143 10.62 -5.78 -22.11
C THR A 143 9.29 -5.16 -21.65
N GLY A 144 8.46 -5.90 -20.92
CA GLY A 144 7.20 -5.37 -20.39
C GLY A 144 7.34 -4.55 -19.11
N LEU A 145 8.54 -4.47 -18.51
CA LEU A 145 8.79 -3.58 -17.37
C LEU A 145 8.63 -2.11 -17.76
N ARG A 146 8.06 -1.30 -16.86
CA ARG A 146 7.85 0.16 -17.07
C ARG A 146 9.13 0.88 -17.46
N LYS A 147 10.28 0.46 -16.91
CA LYS A 147 11.61 1.00 -17.22
C LYS A 147 11.96 0.96 -18.72
N TYR A 148 11.44 -0.03 -19.45
CA TYR A 148 11.77 -0.25 -20.86
C TYR A 148 10.67 0.20 -21.82
N LYS A 149 9.45 0.49 -21.34
CA LYS A 149 8.33 0.93 -22.19
C LYS A 149 8.55 2.31 -22.79
N ASP A 150 9.08 3.24 -21.99
CA ASP A 150 9.18 4.67 -22.37
C ASP A 150 10.60 5.05 -22.80
N LEU A 151 11.37 4.08 -23.32
CA LEU A 151 12.72 4.33 -23.83
C LEU A 151 12.67 5.09 -25.16
N VAL A 152 13.03 6.37 -25.13
CA VAL A 152 13.23 7.18 -26.34
C VAL A 152 14.64 6.97 -26.86
N VAL A 153 14.78 6.36 -28.02
CA VAL A 153 16.07 6.15 -28.69
C VAL A 153 16.35 7.32 -29.63
N GLN A 154 17.45 8.04 -29.42
CA GLN A 154 17.90 9.12 -30.28
C GLN A 154 19.15 8.72 -31.07
N ASN A 155 19.29 9.24 -32.29
CA ASN A 155 20.48 9.03 -33.12
C ASN A 155 21.64 9.90 -32.60
N LYS A 156 22.86 9.34 -32.54
CA LYS A 156 24.06 10.08 -32.12
C LYS A 156 24.38 11.27 -33.03
N HIS A 157 23.95 11.25 -34.28
CA HIS A 157 24.18 12.36 -35.22
C HIS A 157 23.23 13.56 -35.02
N THR A 158 22.05 13.35 -34.42
CA THR A 158 21.07 14.41 -34.13
C THR A 158 21.27 15.08 -32.75
N PHE A 159 22.35 14.74 -32.04
CA PHE A 159 22.61 15.21 -30.67
C PHE A 159 23.02 16.69 -30.58
N SER A 160 23.33 17.35 -31.70
CA SER A 160 23.81 18.74 -31.73
C SER A 160 22.69 19.78 -31.78
N GLU A 161 21.44 19.39 -32.00
CA GLU A 161 20.31 20.30 -31.87
C GLU A 161 19.66 20.05 -30.51
N LYS A 162 19.70 21.07 -29.64
CA LYS A 162 19.02 21.03 -28.35
C LYS A 162 17.58 20.55 -28.54
N PRO A 163 17.07 19.63 -27.73
CA PRO A 163 15.74 19.07 -27.94
C PRO A 163 14.69 20.15 -27.68
N VAL A 164 14.05 20.62 -28.75
CA VAL A 164 12.84 21.46 -28.70
C VAL A 164 11.67 20.65 -28.11
N ALA A 165 11.70 19.32 -28.24
CA ALA A 165 10.63 18.43 -27.80
C ALA A 165 10.55 18.18 -26.27
N ALA A 166 11.59 18.50 -25.49
CA ALA A 166 11.52 18.33 -24.03
C ALA A 166 10.59 19.37 -23.37
N ALA A 167 10.43 20.54 -23.99
CA ALA A 167 9.57 21.60 -23.47
C ALA A 167 8.07 21.34 -23.71
N GLU A 168 7.71 20.64 -24.78
CA GLU A 168 6.30 20.35 -25.11
C GLU A 168 5.72 19.23 -24.25
N VAL A 169 6.53 18.22 -23.90
CA VAL A 169 6.08 17.10 -23.06
C VAL A 169 5.93 17.52 -21.59
N GLU A 170 6.78 18.43 -21.10
CA GLU A 170 6.60 18.98 -19.74
C GLU A 170 5.34 19.86 -19.63
N ALA A 171 4.96 20.57 -20.70
CA ALA A 171 3.74 21.38 -20.73
C ALA A 171 2.45 20.54 -20.71
N GLU A 172 2.38 19.44 -21.48
CA GLU A 172 1.21 18.55 -21.46
C GLU A 172 1.03 17.79 -20.14
N VAL A 173 2.13 17.50 -19.43
CA VAL A 173 2.08 16.81 -18.14
C VAL A 173 1.63 17.77 -17.03
N GLU A 174 2.02 19.04 -17.06
CA GLU A 174 1.52 20.03 -16.09
C GLU A 174 0.03 20.39 -16.30
N GLU A 175 -0.46 20.40 -17.54
CA GLU A 175 -1.86 20.73 -17.83
C GLU A 175 -2.83 19.62 -17.36
N LYS A 176 -2.43 18.35 -17.48
CA LYS A 176 -3.23 17.20 -17.00
C LYS A 176 -3.22 16.99 -15.49
N VAL A 177 -2.29 17.60 -14.76
CA VAL A 177 -2.20 17.48 -13.29
C VAL A 177 -2.99 18.60 -12.59
N LYS A 178 -3.39 19.65 -13.30
CA LYS A 178 -4.19 20.77 -12.76
C LYS A 178 -5.68 20.71 -13.10
N ALA A 179 -6.12 19.76 -13.92
CA ALA A 179 -7.52 19.53 -14.28
C ALA A 179 -8.18 18.44 -13.41
#